data_AF-A0A3B8V7B5-F1
#
_entry.id   AF-A0A3B8V7B5-F1
#
_cell.length_a   1.000
_cell.length_b   1.000
_cell.length_c   1.000
_cell.angle_alpha   90.00
_cell.angle_beta   90.00
_cell.angle_gamma   90.00
#
_symmetry.space_group_name_H-M   'P 1'
#
loop_
_entity.id
_entity.type
_entity.pdbx_description
1 polymer ?
#
loop_
_entity_poly.entity_id
_entity_poly.type
_entity_poly.pdbx_seq_one_letter_code
_entity_poly.pdbx_strand_id
1 'polypeptide(L)'
;MKIRFLSSVPCALTIGGEYFGITDDFERFAEISLKDNLFACFSPQNALPLGVFLNDRLFFSPPEGVEAYLLRDGAALYARDFPPRSSEVRITAQERFVSDLITVYFQGGLHVSLETAKGFSVAPLAHYYEHATIKKRDGLFFIEGNNALCIFNASGKKLFDGEILSYRAEKGTLHTISPFRSGAALPCFGKQTDGQGAGGAEAGDKPLLHDEWAVTEDDCYLIGRTATGGKASAHEAYDFFERYRLGLDVTDFLAKDLTDKKEELSAFLGDISYVFPCDDENECGVLRKKGERVFEADYFRAEYDNGRICDLKKT
;
A
#
# COMPACT_ATOMS: atom_id res chain seq x y z
N MET A 1 1.59 -26.78 3.33
CA MET A 1 2.13 -25.56 2.69
C MET A 1 2.69 -24.65 3.76
N LYS A 2 3.72 -23.85 3.47
CA LYS A 2 4.23 -22.83 4.38
C LYS A 2 3.31 -21.60 4.32
N ILE A 3 2.74 -21.19 5.46
CA ILE A 3 2.01 -19.93 5.58
C ILE A 3 2.76 -19.01 6.53
N ARG A 4 3.01 -17.79 6.06
CA ARG A 4 3.63 -16.71 6.84
C ARG A 4 2.56 -15.77 7.38
N PHE A 5 2.76 -15.25 8.58
CA PHE A 5 1.81 -14.39 9.27
C PHE A 5 2.46 -13.05 9.55
N LEU A 6 1.79 -12.00 9.07
CA LEU A 6 2.24 -10.61 9.12
C LEU A 6 1.12 -9.75 9.67
N SER A 7 1.46 -8.61 10.24
CA SER A 7 0.46 -7.66 10.72
C SER A 7 0.95 -6.22 10.61
N SER A 8 0.01 -5.28 10.40
CA SER A 8 0.27 -3.85 10.40
C SER A 8 0.65 -3.29 11.79
N VAL A 9 0.35 -4.02 12.86
CA VAL A 9 0.71 -3.68 14.23
C VAL A 9 1.20 -4.93 14.98
N PRO A 10 2.01 -4.79 16.04
CA PRO A 10 2.36 -5.92 16.88
C PRO A 10 1.13 -6.64 17.46
N CYS A 11 1.00 -7.94 17.18
CA CYS A 11 -0.11 -8.78 17.61
C CYS A 11 0.37 -10.10 18.19
N ALA A 12 -0.28 -10.59 19.24
CA ALA A 12 -0.14 -11.99 19.64
C ALA A 12 -0.85 -12.88 18.60
N LEU A 13 -0.13 -13.87 18.05
CA LEU A 13 -0.65 -14.83 17.10
C LEU A 13 -0.98 -16.14 17.83
N THR A 14 -2.18 -16.66 17.60
CA THR A 14 -2.56 -18.01 18.00
C THR A 14 -3.02 -18.82 16.79
N ILE A 15 -2.70 -20.11 16.74
CA ILE A 15 -3.12 -21.03 15.68
C ILE A 15 -3.67 -22.30 16.34
N GLY A 16 -4.90 -22.68 16.03
CA GLY A 16 -5.55 -23.84 16.66
C GLY A 16 -5.72 -23.69 18.18
N GLY A 17 -5.66 -22.46 18.70
CA GLY A 17 -5.69 -22.17 20.14
C GLY A 17 -4.32 -22.16 20.82
N GLU A 18 -3.24 -22.51 20.12
CA GLU A 18 -1.88 -22.47 20.66
C GLU A 18 -1.20 -21.14 20.38
N TYR A 19 -0.43 -20.62 21.34
CA TYR A 19 0.34 -19.38 21.17
C TYR A 19 1.55 -19.60 20.28
N PHE A 20 1.63 -18.81 19.21
CA PHE A 20 2.63 -18.95 18.15
C PHE A 20 3.65 -17.81 18.12
N GLY A 21 3.53 -16.85 19.04
CA GLY A 21 4.44 -15.70 19.17
C GLY A 21 3.78 -14.36 18.87
N ILE A 22 4.61 -13.33 18.69
CA ILE A 22 4.18 -11.98 18.30
C ILE A 22 4.55 -11.75 16.84
N THR A 23 3.67 -11.12 16.06
CA THR A 23 3.98 -10.60 14.72
C THR A 23 4.58 -9.20 14.85
N ASP A 24 5.90 -9.12 14.99
CA ASP A 24 6.67 -7.91 15.33
C ASP A 24 7.84 -7.68 14.36
N ASP A 25 7.54 -7.59 13.06
CA ASP A 25 8.49 -7.47 11.94
C ASP A 25 9.39 -8.69 11.68
N PHE A 26 9.42 -9.66 12.59
CA PHE A 26 10.06 -10.96 12.38
C PHE A 26 9.13 -11.95 11.69
N GLU A 27 9.69 -12.79 10.80
CA GLU A 27 8.94 -13.85 10.14
C GLU A 27 8.35 -14.82 11.18
N ARG A 28 7.03 -15.00 11.13
CA ARG A 28 6.31 -16.10 11.78
C ARG A 28 5.70 -16.95 10.69
N PHE A 29 6.00 -18.23 10.68
CA PHE A 29 5.42 -19.15 9.71
C PHE A 29 5.05 -20.48 10.33
N ALA A 30 4.04 -21.13 9.77
CA ALA A 30 3.66 -22.48 10.11
C ALA A 30 3.55 -23.31 8.83
N GLU A 31 3.94 -24.58 8.92
CA GLU A 31 3.61 -25.57 7.90
C GLU A 31 2.28 -26.20 8.26
N ILE A 32 1.26 -25.96 7.42
CA ILE A 32 -0.10 -26.42 7.69
C ILE A 32 -0.70 -27.13 6.48
N SER A 33 -1.65 -28.02 6.72
CA SER A 33 -2.56 -28.53 5.72
C SER A 33 -3.85 -27.70 5.75
N LEU A 34 -4.24 -27.15 4.59
CA LEU A 34 -5.50 -26.37 4.48
C LEU A 34 -6.75 -27.21 4.78
N LYS A 35 -6.64 -28.53 4.75
CA LYS A 35 -7.72 -29.45 5.11
C LYS A 35 -7.99 -29.48 6.61
N ASP A 36 -7.01 -29.09 7.42
CA ASP A 36 -7.11 -29.10 8.88
C ASP A 36 -8.01 -27.96 9.37
N ASN A 37 -8.25 -26.95 8.52
CA ASN A 37 -9.15 -25.81 8.76
C ASN A 37 -8.87 -25.13 10.12
N LEU A 38 -7.59 -24.98 10.45
CA LEU A 38 -7.14 -24.38 11.71
C LEU A 38 -7.60 -22.92 11.78
N PHE A 39 -7.98 -22.48 12.97
CA PHE A 39 -8.30 -21.08 13.22
C PHE A 39 -7.04 -20.34 13.68
N ALA A 40 -6.65 -19.30 12.96
CA ALA A 40 -5.63 -18.37 13.37
C ALA A 40 -6.26 -17.05 13.86
N CYS A 41 -5.69 -16.47 14.91
CA CYS A 41 -6.18 -15.23 15.50
C CYS A 41 -5.03 -14.28 15.79
N PHE A 42 -5.14 -13.05 15.26
CA PHE A 42 -4.24 -11.93 15.51
C PHE A 42 -4.85 -11.04 16.58
N SER A 43 -4.23 -10.97 17.75
CA SER A 43 -4.72 -10.19 18.90
C SER A 43 -3.82 -8.98 19.17
N PRO A 44 -4.16 -7.78 18.65
CA PRO A 44 -3.44 -6.55 18.95
C PRO A 44 -3.82 -6.01 20.34
N GLN A 45 -2.98 -5.14 20.90
CA GLN A 45 -3.25 -4.52 22.22
C GLN A 45 -4.43 -3.54 22.20
N ASN A 46 -4.57 -2.76 21.12
CA ASN A 46 -5.42 -1.57 21.07
C ASN A 46 -6.64 -1.70 20.12
N ALA A 47 -6.91 -2.90 19.62
CA ALA A 47 -8.03 -3.18 18.72
C ALA A 47 -8.64 -4.55 19.02
N LEU A 48 -9.76 -4.88 18.39
CA LEU A 48 -10.37 -6.21 18.51
C LEU A 48 -9.54 -7.24 17.73
N PRO A 49 -9.51 -8.51 18.19
CA PRO A 49 -8.79 -9.56 17.48
C PRO A 49 -9.38 -9.84 16.09
N LEU A 50 -8.49 -10.18 15.16
CA LEU A 50 -8.85 -10.57 13.80
C LEU A 50 -8.66 -12.07 13.63
N GLY A 51 -9.74 -12.76 13.29
CA GLY A 51 -9.77 -14.21 13.14
C GLY A 51 -9.82 -14.66 11.68
N VAL A 52 -9.11 -15.72 11.34
CA VAL A 52 -9.07 -16.31 10.00
C VAL A 52 -9.03 -17.83 10.06
N PHE A 53 -9.85 -18.48 9.23
CA PHE A 53 -9.75 -19.93 9.02
C PHE A 53 -8.73 -20.21 7.91
N LEU A 54 -7.77 -21.07 8.22
CA LEU A 54 -6.71 -21.49 7.30
C LEU A 54 -7.21 -22.66 6.45
N ASN A 55 -7.94 -22.32 5.38
CA ASN A 55 -8.50 -23.26 4.42
C ASN A 55 -8.43 -22.71 2.99
N ASP A 56 -8.88 -23.49 2.01
CA ASP A 56 -8.79 -23.12 0.59
C ASP A 56 -9.50 -21.79 0.25
N ARG A 57 -10.59 -21.42 0.96
CA ARG A 57 -11.35 -20.19 0.69
C ARG A 57 -10.55 -18.93 0.94
N LEU A 58 -9.54 -19.01 1.80
CA LEU A 58 -8.67 -17.89 2.17
C LEU A 58 -8.00 -17.24 0.95
N PHE A 59 -7.66 -18.03 -0.06
CA PHE A 59 -6.98 -17.56 -1.28
C PHE A 59 -7.93 -17.12 -2.39
N PHE A 60 -9.23 -17.09 -2.12
CA PHE A 60 -10.26 -16.59 -3.04
C PHE A 60 -11.07 -15.45 -2.43
N SER A 61 -11.31 -15.50 -1.13
CA SER A 61 -12.12 -14.54 -0.39
C SER A 61 -11.62 -14.44 1.06
N PRO A 62 -10.46 -13.79 1.28
CA PRO A 62 -9.97 -13.55 2.62
C PRO A 62 -10.94 -12.62 3.38
N PRO A 63 -11.05 -12.77 4.71
CA PRO A 63 -11.86 -11.89 5.56
C PRO A 63 -11.50 -10.41 5.38
N GLU A 64 -12.42 -9.52 5.75
CA GLU A 64 -12.12 -8.09 5.83
C GLU A 64 -10.94 -7.85 6.78
N GLY A 65 -10.07 -6.91 6.42
CA GLY A 65 -8.84 -6.62 7.16
C GLY A 65 -7.69 -7.60 6.92
N VAL A 66 -7.88 -8.70 6.17
CA VAL A 66 -6.82 -9.67 5.83
C VAL A 66 -6.51 -9.64 4.33
N GLU A 67 -5.22 -9.56 3.98
CA GLU A 67 -4.73 -9.78 2.62
C GLU A 67 -3.99 -11.12 2.53
N ALA A 68 -4.16 -11.83 1.42
CA ALA A 68 -3.50 -13.09 1.14
C ALA A 68 -2.58 -12.97 -0.09
N TYR A 69 -1.33 -13.40 0.07
CA TYR A 69 -0.32 -13.37 -0.97
C TYR A 69 0.10 -14.79 -1.31
N LEU A 70 -0.03 -15.18 -2.57
CA LEU A 70 0.47 -16.45 -3.10
C LEU A 70 1.92 -16.26 -3.53
N LEU A 71 2.82 -17.05 -2.95
CA LEU A 71 4.28 -16.95 -3.14
C LEU A 71 4.79 -18.25 -3.77
N ARG A 72 6.02 -18.23 -4.32
CA ARG A 72 6.63 -19.43 -4.94
C ARG A 72 6.71 -20.61 -3.98
N ASP A 73 6.99 -20.35 -2.71
CA ASP A 73 7.25 -21.36 -1.68
C ASP A 73 6.11 -21.52 -0.65
N GLY A 74 4.94 -20.92 -0.92
CA GLY A 74 3.79 -21.01 -0.03
C GLY A 74 2.88 -19.79 -0.12
N ALA A 75 2.48 -19.26 1.03
CA ALA A 75 1.66 -18.05 1.09
C ALA A 75 2.05 -17.16 2.27
N ALA A 76 1.57 -15.92 2.24
CA ALA A 76 1.58 -15.01 3.37
C ALA A 76 0.18 -14.44 3.62
N LEU A 77 -0.14 -14.25 4.89
CA LEU A 77 -1.34 -13.57 5.36
C LEU A 77 -0.93 -12.31 6.09
N TYR A 78 -1.50 -11.19 5.69
CA TYR A 78 -1.28 -9.90 6.30
C TYR A 78 -2.56 -9.41 6.95
N ALA A 79 -2.55 -9.36 8.29
CA ALA A 79 -3.58 -8.68 9.06
C ALA A 79 -3.34 -7.16 8.95
N ARG A 80 -3.96 -6.56 7.93
CA ARG A 80 -3.78 -5.16 7.54
C ARG A 80 -4.57 -4.22 8.44
N ASP A 81 -5.85 -4.53 8.66
CA ASP A 81 -6.74 -3.66 9.44
C ASP A 81 -7.40 -4.45 10.57
N PHE A 82 -7.46 -3.82 11.74
CA PHE A 82 -8.12 -4.38 12.91
C PHE A 82 -9.37 -3.58 13.25
N PRO A 83 -10.48 -4.26 13.60
CA PRO A 83 -11.67 -3.56 14.06
C PRO A 83 -11.36 -2.82 15.37
N PRO A 84 -11.72 -1.55 15.53
CA PRO A 84 -11.40 -0.81 16.74
C PRO A 84 -12.22 -1.28 17.94
N ARG A 85 -11.65 -1.07 19.12
CA ARG A 85 -12.21 -1.56 20.39
C ARG A 85 -13.37 -0.74 20.93
N SER A 86 -13.47 0.54 20.57
CA SER A 86 -14.51 1.47 21.06
C SER A 86 -15.49 1.84 19.95
N SER A 87 -16.78 1.80 20.28
CA SER A 87 -17.88 2.29 19.44
C SER A 87 -18.35 3.70 19.82
N GLU A 88 -17.63 4.38 20.71
CA GLU A 88 -17.97 5.75 21.10
C GLU A 88 -17.85 6.71 19.92
N VAL A 89 -18.84 7.59 19.79
CA VAL A 89 -18.80 8.66 18.79
C VAL A 89 -17.96 9.81 19.35
N ARG A 90 -16.86 10.12 18.68
CA ARG A 90 -15.98 11.24 19.04
C ARG A 90 -15.71 12.10 17.81
N ILE A 91 -16.17 13.34 17.81
CA ILE A 91 -15.84 14.31 16.76
C ILE A 91 -14.38 14.73 16.95
N THR A 92 -13.59 14.68 15.87
CA THR A 92 -12.15 14.99 15.91
C THR A 92 -11.79 16.24 15.10
N ALA A 93 -12.59 16.57 14.08
CA ALA A 93 -12.57 17.86 13.40
C ALA A 93 -13.96 18.21 12.85
N GLN A 94 -14.30 19.49 12.82
CA GLN A 94 -15.56 19.95 12.22
C GLN A 94 -15.38 21.37 11.69
N GLU A 95 -15.84 21.63 10.47
CA GLU A 95 -15.80 22.96 9.87
C GLU A 95 -17.10 23.27 9.14
N ARG A 96 -17.52 24.54 9.20
CA ARG A 96 -18.71 25.04 8.51
C ARG A 96 -18.33 26.06 7.44
N PHE A 97 -18.74 25.79 6.20
CA PHE A 97 -18.54 26.68 5.06
C PHE A 97 -19.89 27.18 4.55
N VAL A 98 -20.40 28.26 5.16
CA VAL A 98 -21.71 28.83 4.85
C VAL A 98 -22.83 27.80 5.09
N SER A 99 -23.29 27.14 4.03
CA SER A 99 -24.32 26.09 4.08
C SER A 99 -23.77 24.70 4.34
N ASP A 100 -22.48 24.47 4.10
CA ASP A 100 -21.90 23.13 4.16
C ASP A 100 -21.30 22.85 5.54
N LEU A 101 -21.56 21.67 6.09
CA LEU A 101 -20.99 21.19 7.35
C LEU A 101 -20.20 19.92 7.09
N ILE A 102 -18.91 19.94 7.42
CA ILE A 102 -18.02 18.80 7.25
C ILE A 102 -17.55 18.37 8.63
N THR A 103 -17.76 17.09 8.97
CA THR A 103 -17.39 16.55 10.28
C THR A 103 -16.56 15.29 10.11
N VAL A 104 -15.35 15.29 10.66
CA VAL A 104 -14.51 14.09 10.84
C VAL A 104 -14.74 13.58 12.26
N TYR A 105 -15.06 12.29 12.37
CA TYR A 105 -15.41 11.68 13.65
C TYR A 105 -15.00 10.21 13.70
N PHE A 106 -14.80 9.73 14.91
CA PHE A 106 -14.58 8.32 15.23
C PHE A 106 -15.91 7.68 15.64
N GLN A 107 -16.25 6.53 15.06
CA GLN A 107 -17.33 5.64 15.48
C GLN A 107 -17.02 4.23 14.98
N GLY A 108 -16.37 3.40 15.78
CA GLY A 108 -15.92 2.08 15.31
C GLY A 108 -14.94 2.17 14.11
N GLY A 109 -14.31 3.32 13.90
CA GLY A 109 -13.47 3.68 12.75
C GLY A 109 -13.51 5.18 12.52
N LEU A 110 -12.54 5.73 11.80
CA LEU A 110 -12.57 7.16 11.45
C LEU A 110 -13.42 7.37 10.19
N HIS A 111 -14.28 8.37 10.22
CA HIS A 111 -15.22 8.69 9.15
C HIS A 111 -15.23 10.19 8.89
N VAL A 112 -15.66 10.57 7.69
CA VAL A 112 -16.10 11.92 7.37
C VAL A 112 -17.57 11.90 6.99
N SER A 113 -18.31 12.91 7.46
CA SER A 113 -19.63 13.25 6.95
C SER A 113 -19.57 14.61 6.26
N LEU A 114 -20.22 14.71 5.10
CA LEU A 114 -20.41 15.96 4.37
C LEU A 114 -21.91 16.23 4.26
N GLU A 115 -22.34 17.31 4.88
CA GLU A 115 -23.68 17.87 4.71
C GLU A 115 -23.55 19.09 3.79
N THR A 116 -24.01 18.98 2.56
CA THR A 116 -23.93 20.06 1.56
C THR A 116 -25.29 20.30 0.91
N ALA A 117 -25.38 21.33 0.06
CA ALA A 117 -26.57 21.54 -0.77
C ALA A 117 -26.89 20.36 -1.72
N LYS A 118 -25.90 19.50 -2.05
CA LYS A 118 -26.12 18.29 -2.87
C LYS A 118 -26.59 17.09 -2.07
N GLY A 119 -26.59 17.15 -0.73
CA GLY A 119 -27.10 16.11 0.15
C GLY A 119 -26.19 15.77 1.32
N PHE A 120 -26.44 14.60 1.91
CA PHE A 120 -25.68 14.04 3.02
C PHE A 120 -24.89 12.83 2.55
N SER A 121 -23.61 12.77 2.90
CA SER A 121 -22.74 11.63 2.58
C SER A 121 -21.84 11.27 3.76
N VAL A 122 -21.48 10.00 3.87
CA VAL A 122 -20.52 9.48 4.84
C VAL A 122 -19.52 8.58 4.13
N ALA A 123 -18.24 8.74 4.43
CA ALA A 123 -17.18 7.90 3.90
C ALA A 123 -16.17 7.53 5.00
N PRO A 124 -15.57 6.33 4.95
CA PRO A 124 -14.48 5.98 5.85
C PRO A 124 -13.23 6.79 5.53
N LEU A 125 -12.46 7.11 6.57
CA LEU A 125 -11.14 7.73 6.49
C LEU A 125 -10.11 6.87 7.20
N ALA A 126 -8.86 6.91 6.73
CA ALA A 126 -7.75 6.30 7.43
C ALA A 126 -7.38 7.08 8.69
N HIS A 127 -6.75 6.41 9.66
CA HIS A 127 -6.49 6.96 10.99
C HIS A 127 -5.58 8.21 10.98
N TYR A 128 -4.74 8.39 9.96
CA TYR A 128 -3.90 9.56 9.80
C TYR A 128 -4.68 10.88 9.60
N TYR A 129 -6.01 10.84 9.40
CA TYR A 129 -6.88 12.02 9.42
C TYR A 129 -7.51 12.33 10.79
N GLU A 130 -7.14 11.65 11.87
CA GLU A 130 -7.77 11.88 13.18
C GLU A 130 -7.69 13.35 13.60
N HIS A 131 -6.55 13.99 13.42
CA HIS A 131 -6.33 15.41 13.72
C HIS A 131 -6.37 16.29 12.47
N ALA A 132 -7.36 16.05 11.60
CA ALA A 132 -7.39 16.72 10.31
C ALA A 132 -7.75 18.21 10.39
N THR A 133 -7.19 18.98 9.46
CA THR A 133 -7.66 20.34 9.13
C THR A 133 -8.54 20.27 7.89
N ILE A 134 -9.69 20.95 7.90
CA ILE A 134 -10.63 20.95 6.78
C ILE A 134 -10.59 22.32 6.10
N LYS A 135 -10.44 22.34 4.77
CA LYS A 135 -10.46 23.56 3.95
C LYS A 135 -11.39 23.39 2.77
N LYS A 136 -11.96 24.50 2.28
CA LYS A 136 -12.76 24.54 1.05
C LYS A 136 -12.05 25.38 -0.01
N ARG A 137 -11.88 24.84 -1.22
CA ARG A 137 -11.30 25.54 -2.38
C ARG A 137 -12.01 25.10 -3.64
N ASP A 138 -12.42 26.05 -4.48
CA ASP A 138 -13.04 25.80 -5.79
C ASP A 138 -14.20 24.78 -5.76
N GLY A 139 -15.01 24.79 -4.68
CA GLY A 139 -16.13 23.87 -4.50
C GLY A 139 -15.76 22.47 -3.98
N LEU A 140 -14.48 22.20 -3.75
CA LEU A 140 -13.96 20.95 -3.21
C LEU A 140 -13.57 21.10 -1.73
N PHE A 141 -13.63 19.99 -1.00
CA PHE A 141 -13.26 19.89 0.41
C PHE A 141 -11.95 19.14 0.56
N PHE A 142 -10.95 19.81 1.13
CA PHE A 142 -9.62 19.29 1.40
C PHE A 142 -9.53 18.92 2.87
N ILE A 143 -9.28 17.65 3.16
CA ILE A 143 -9.09 17.11 4.51
C ILE A 143 -7.61 16.77 4.63
N GLU A 144 -6.89 17.60 5.38
CA GLU A 144 -5.44 17.49 5.58
C GLU A 144 -5.17 16.73 6.87
N GLY A 145 -4.59 15.53 6.77
CA GLY A 145 -4.17 14.71 7.91
C GLY A 145 -2.68 14.82 8.20
N ASN A 146 -2.18 13.92 9.03
CA ASN A 146 -0.74 13.77 9.27
C ASN A 146 -0.07 13.15 8.04
N ASN A 147 0.68 13.96 7.28
CA ASN A 147 1.29 13.60 6.00
C ASN A 147 0.28 12.99 5.01
N ALA A 148 -0.95 13.50 4.95
CA ALA A 148 -1.95 12.95 4.04
C ALA A 148 -2.97 13.99 3.60
N LEU A 149 -3.59 13.74 2.45
CA LEU A 149 -4.64 14.59 1.88
C LEU A 149 -5.75 13.76 1.29
N CYS A 150 -6.97 14.08 1.68
CA CYS A 150 -8.17 13.53 1.06
C CYS A 150 -8.98 14.68 0.47
N ILE A 151 -9.48 14.53 -0.76
CA ILE A 151 -10.29 15.53 -1.45
C ILE A 151 -11.66 14.94 -1.75
N PHE A 152 -12.70 15.67 -1.38
CA PHE A 152 -14.08 15.33 -1.70
C PHE A 152 -14.75 16.43 -2.52
N ASN A 153 -15.65 16.05 -3.41
CA ASN A 153 -16.56 16.99 -4.04
C ASN A 153 -17.83 17.20 -3.20
N ALA A 154 -18.69 18.14 -3.63
CA ALA A 154 -19.93 18.45 -2.91
C ALA A 154 -20.94 17.29 -2.82
N SER A 155 -20.86 16.29 -3.70
CA SER A 155 -21.72 15.11 -3.62
C SER A 155 -21.23 14.04 -2.63
N GLY A 156 -20.06 14.25 -2.01
CA GLY A 156 -19.43 13.25 -1.15
C GLY A 156 -18.56 12.23 -1.89
N LYS A 157 -18.32 12.41 -3.20
CA LYS A 157 -17.39 11.57 -3.95
C LYS A 157 -15.97 11.88 -3.51
N LYS A 158 -15.23 10.86 -3.08
CA LYS A 158 -13.79 10.94 -2.82
C LYS A 158 -13.06 11.01 -4.15
N LEU A 159 -12.41 12.14 -4.42
CA LEU A 159 -11.65 12.39 -5.64
C LEU A 159 -10.19 11.96 -5.47
N PHE A 160 -9.61 12.22 -4.30
CA PHE A 160 -8.21 11.92 -4.00
C PHE A 160 -8.10 11.44 -2.55
N ASP A 161 -7.21 10.48 -2.30
CA ASP A 161 -6.86 10.01 -0.96
C ASP A 161 -5.44 9.43 -1.04
N GLY A 162 -4.51 10.01 -0.30
CA GLY A 162 -3.14 9.55 -0.32
C GLY A 162 -2.26 10.22 0.73
N GLU A 163 -1.17 9.55 1.05
CA GLU A 163 -0.09 10.11 1.85
C GLU A 163 0.67 11.15 1.01
N ILE A 164 0.80 12.36 1.54
CA ILE A 164 1.50 13.47 0.93
C ILE A 164 2.29 14.23 2.00
N LEU A 165 3.53 14.59 1.70
CA LEU A 165 4.35 15.44 2.55
C LEU A 165 3.96 16.92 2.37
N SER A 166 3.61 17.30 1.15
CA SER A 166 3.12 18.63 0.84
C SER A 166 2.32 18.62 -0.45
N TYR A 167 1.50 19.66 -0.64
CA TYR A 167 0.79 19.84 -1.89
C TYR A 167 0.61 21.32 -2.23
N ARG A 168 0.31 21.57 -3.51
CA ARG A 168 -0.14 22.86 -4.02
C ARG A 168 -1.28 22.65 -5.00
N ALA A 169 -2.37 23.37 -4.82
CA ALA A 169 -3.51 23.36 -5.74
C ALA A 169 -3.58 24.68 -6.51
N GLU A 170 -3.48 24.62 -7.83
CA GLU A 170 -3.53 25.78 -8.73
C GLU A 170 -4.43 25.47 -9.94
N LYS A 171 -5.51 26.24 -10.14
CA LYS A 171 -6.33 26.24 -11.37
C LYS A 171 -6.74 24.85 -11.90
N GLY A 172 -7.22 23.97 -11.03
CA GLY A 172 -7.63 22.61 -11.42
C GLY A 172 -6.48 21.61 -11.55
N THR A 173 -5.26 21.99 -11.15
CA THR A 173 -4.12 21.08 -11.02
C THR A 173 -3.71 20.97 -9.57
N LEU A 174 -3.50 19.74 -9.11
CA LEU A 174 -2.93 19.43 -7.80
C LEU A 174 -1.52 18.90 -7.99
N HIS A 175 -0.54 19.62 -7.46
CA HIS A 175 0.84 19.17 -7.35
C HIS A 175 1.03 18.55 -5.97
N THR A 176 1.53 17.32 -5.89
CA THR A 176 1.80 16.66 -4.60
C THR A 176 3.24 16.19 -4.53
N ILE A 177 3.83 16.32 -3.34
CA ILE A 177 5.08 15.64 -2.98
C ILE A 177 4.72 14.51 -2.04
N SER A 178 5.00 13.28 -2.42
CA SER A 178 4.71 12.09 -1.60
C SER A 178 6.00 11.29 -1.33
N PRO A 179 6.06 10.56 -0.21
CA PRO A 179 7.23 9.73 0.07
C PRO A 179 7.25 8.55 -0.91
N PHE A 180 8.43 8.19 -1.39
CA PHE A 180 8.60 6.96 -2.15
C PHE A 180 8.46 5.75 -1.21
N ARG A 181 7.27 5.14 -1.21
CA ARG A 181 7.03 3.90 -0.47
C ARG A 181 7.48 2.71 -1.30
N SER A 182 8.52 2.04 -0.82
CA SER A 182 8.79 0.68 -1.23
C SER A 182 7.62 -0.23 -0.94
N GLY A 183 7.30 -1.09 -1.92
CA GLY A 183 6.27 -2.12 -1.80
C GLY A 183 6.60 -3.19 -0.75
N ALA A 184 7.72 -3.07 -0.05
CA ALA A 184 8.20 -3.97 1.01
C ALA A 184 7.34 -3.98 2.30
N ALA A 185 6.03 -3.69 2.22
CA ALA A 185 5.11 -4.04 3.30
C ALA A 185 5.05 -5.56 3.53
N LEU A 186 5.50 -6.36 2.55
CA LEU A 186 6.00 -7.70 2.82
C LEU A 186 7.43 -7.59 3.35
N PRO A 187 7.68 -7.84 4.65
CA PRO A 187 9.05 -7.94 5.13
C PRO A 187 9.74 -9.00 4.30
N CYS A 188 10.92 -8.63 3.78
CA CYS A 188 11.75 -9.44 2.90
C CYS A 188 11.76 -10.91 3.36
N PHE A 189 10.99 -11.75 2.67
CA PHE A 189 10.90 -13.17 3.00
C PHE A 189 12.26 -13.80 2.76
N GLY A 190 13.02 -14.10 3.83
CA GLY A 190 14.33 -14.76 3.73
C GLY A 190 15.48 -14.08 4.47
N LYS A 191 15.37 -12.83 4.92
CA LYS A 191 16.45 -12.22 5.75
C LYS A 191 16.33 -12.61 7.21
N GLN A 192 16.91 -13.77 7.54
CA GLN A 192 17.54 -13.97 8.85
C GLN A 192 18.90 -13.26 8.80
N THR A 193 18.91 -11.92 8.80
CA THR A 193 20.17 -11.19 8.97
C THR A 193 20.48 -11.06 10.45
N ASP A 194 21.53 -11.76 10.85
CA ASP A 194 22.18 -11.61 12.14
C ASP A 194 22.36 -10.11 12.47
N GLY A 195 21.64 -9.62 13.48
CA GLY A 195 21.98 -8.39 14.21
C GLY A 195 22.03 -7.08 13.43
N GLN A 196 21.65 -7.05 12.16
CA GLN A 196 21.41 -5.84 11.38
C GLN A 196 20.02 -5.99 10.79
N GLY A 197 19.07 -5.27 11.40
CA GLY A 197 17.68 -5.25 10.94
C GLY A 197 17.63 -5.00 9.44
N ALA A 198 16.58 -5.52 8.79
CA ALA A 198 16.23 -5.14 7.42
C ALA A 198 16.37 -3.63 7.32
N GLY A 199 17.50 -3.20 6.76
CA GLY A 199 18.01 -1.87 6.95
C GLY A 199 16.96 -0.93 6.44
N GLY A 200 16.32 -0.22 7.37
CA GLY A 200 15.69 1.03 7.05
C GLY A 200 16.72 1.80 6.25
N ALA A 201 16.45 1.99 4.95
CA ALA A 201 16.92 3.19 4.33
C ALA A 201 16.45 4.30 5.26
N GLU A 202 17.40 4.89 5.99
CA GLU A 202 17.16 6.07 6.80
C GLU A 202 16.26 6.99 6.00
N ALA A 203 15.25 7.56 6.64
CA ALA A 203 14.20 8.36 6.00
C ALA A 203 14.72 9.56 5.16
N GLY A 204 16.04 9.77 5.08
CA GLY A 204 16.70 10.81 4.28
C GLY A 204 17.17 10.41 2.88
N ASP A 205 17.15 9.14 2.45
CA ASP A 205 17.77 8.71 1.17
C ASP A 205 16.81 8.03 0.18
N LYS A 206 15.49 8.03 0.45
CA LYS A 206 14.47 7.55 -0.51
C LYS A 206 14.07 8.67 -1.48
N PRO A 207 13.73 8.36 -2.74
CA PRO A 207 13.23 9.37 -3.66
C PRO A 207 12.00 10.09 -3.09
N LEU A 208 11.76 11.30 -3.56
CA LEU A 208 10.47 11.97 -3.40
C LEU A 208 9.75 11.94 -4.74
N LEU A 209 8.48 11.55 -4.72
CA LEU A 209 7.61 11.56 -5.89
C LEU A 209 6.97 12.93 -6.00
N HIS A 210 7.09 13.53 -7.19
CA HIS A 210 6.41 14.76 -7.57
C HIS A 210 5.35 14.41 -8.59
N ASP A 211 4.10 14.49 -8.17
CA ASP A 211 2.95 14.15 -9.00
C ASP A 211 2.17 15.40 -9.38
N GLU A 212 1.68 15.39 -10.60
CA GLU A 212 0.74 16.36 -11.13
C GLU A 212 -0.59 15.64 -11.41
N TRP A 213 -1.66 16.14 -10.82
CA TRP A 213 -3.00 15.58 -10.95
C TRP A 213 -3.92 16.63 -11.56
N ALA A 214 -4.68 16.26 -12.59
CA ALA A 214 -5.80 17.06 -13.06
C ALA A 214 -6.99 16.82 -12.13
N VAL A 215 -7.52 17.89 -11.54
CA VAL A 215 -8.64 17.88 -10.60
C VAL A 215 -9.82 18.61 -11.23
N THR A 216 -10.94 17.91 -11.33
CA THR A 216 -12.22 18.43 -11.80
C THR A 216 -13.26 18.36 -10.68
N GLU A 217 -14.49 18.82 -10.93
CA GLU A 217 -15.58 18.68 -9.96
C GLU A 217 -15.90 17.21 -9.64
N ASP A 218 -15.68 16.31 -10.62
CA ASP A 218 -16.11 14.93 -10.54
C ASP A 218 -14.97 13.91 -10.53
N ASP A 219 -13.74 14.29 -10.87
CA ASP A 219 -12.63 13.35 -11.00
C ASP A 219 -11.26 13.95 -10.66
N CYS A 220 -10.31 13.08 -10.34
CA CYS A 220 -8.91 13.41 -10.13
C CYS A 220 -8.03 12.32 -10.73
N TYR A 221 -7.20 12.67 -11.71
CA TYR A 221 -6.34 11.70 -12.39
C TYR A 221 -4.91 12.22 -12.56
N LEU A 222 -3.95 11.30 -12.45
CA LEU A 222 -2.53 11.59 -12.59
C LEU A 222 -2.24 11.96 -14.05
N ILE A 223 -1.59 13.10 -14.27
CA ILE A 223 -1.18 13.59 -15.60
C ILE A 223 0.35 13.67 -15.76
N GLY A 224 1.10 13.64 -14.66
CA GLY A 224 2.55 13.61 -14.69
C GLY A 224 3.12 13.10 -13.37
N ARG A 225 4.26 12.42 -13.44
CA ARG A 225 5.00 11.96 -12.28
C ARG A 225 6.50 12.00 -12.56
N THR A 226 7.25 12.53 -11.60
CA THR A 226 8.70 12.51 -11.60
C THR A 226 9.22 12.12 -10.21
N ALA A 227 10.49 11.75 -10.13
CA ALA A 227 11.14 11.43 -8.86
C ALA A 227 12.42 12.26 -8.72
N THR A 228 12.69 12.75 -7.51
CA THR A 228 13.94 13.46 -7.18
C THR A 228 14.62 12.83 -5.97
N GLY A 229 15.95 12.76 -6.00
CA GLY A 229 16.71 12.09 -4.95
C GLY A 229 16.60 10.57 -5.01
N GLY A 230 17.16 9.90 -4.02
CA GLY A 230 17.30 8.44 -4.01
C GLY A 230 18.65 7.99 -4.57
N LYS A 231 19.39 7.19 -3.79
CA LYS A 231 20.52 6.41 -4.32
C LYS A 231 20.00 5.14 -4.97
N ALA A 232 20.67 4.70 -6.04
CA ALA A 232 20.48 3.36 -6.55
C ALA A 232 20.78 2.35 -5.42
N SER A 233 19.89 1.39 -5.24
CA SER A 233 20.11 0.29 -4.32
C SER A 233 21.13 -0.69 -4.92
N ALA A 234 21.62 -1.62 -4.09
CA ALA A 234 22.43 -2.73 -4.58
C ALA A 234 21.62 -3.73 -5.45
N HIS A 235 20.29 -3.60 -5.49
CA HIS A 235 19.39 -4.47 -6.24
C HIS A 235 18.82 -3.72 -7.46
N GLU A 236 19.60 -3.61 -8.54
CA GLU A 236 19.21 -2.86 -9.74
C GLU A 236 17.89 -3.36 -10.37
N ALA A 237 17.65 -4.68 -10.35
CA ALA A 237 16.40 -5.26 -10.83
C ALA A 237 15.20 -4.75 -10.00
N TYR A 238 15.34 -4.71 -8.68
CA TYR A 238 14.32 -4.19 -7.78
C TYR A 238 14.04 -2.70 -8.06
N ASP A 239 15.07 -1.88 -8.22
CA ASP A 239 14.93 -0.45 -8.52
C ASP A 239 14.20 -0.23 -9.86
N PHE A 240 14.52 -1.03 -10.88
CA PHE A 240 13.83 -1.02 -12.17
C PHE A 240 12.32 -1.28 -12.01
N PHE A 241 11.96 -2.40 -11.38
CA PHE A 241 10.56 -2.80 -11.20
C PHE A 241 9.78 -1.81 -10.34
N GLU A 242 10.43 -1.26 -9.32
CA GLU A 242 9.83 -0.26 -8.44
C GLU A 242 9.59 1.06 -9.17
N ARG A 243 10.49 1.50 -10.04
CA ARG A 243 10.27 2.68 -10.88
C ARG A 243 9.20 2.42 -11.93
N TYR A 244 9.23 1.25 -12.57
CA TYR A 244 8.25 0.83 -13.56
C TYR A 244 6.82 0.84 -12.98
N ARG A 245 6.59 0.19 -11.81
CA ARG A 245 5.25 0.16 -11.19
C ARG A 245 4.74 1.56 -10.84
N LEU A 246 5.64 2.49 -10.57
CA LEU A 246 5.28 3.86 -10.22
C LEU A 246 5.02 4.72 -11.47
N GLY A 247 5.24 4.20 -12.68
CA GLY A 247 5.07 4.94 -13.93
C GLY A 247 6.21 5.94 -14.20
N LEU A 248 7.36 5.74 -13.57
CA LEU A 248 8.55 6.56 -13.82
C LEU A 248 9.25 6.12 -15.11
N ASP A 249 10.07 7.01 -15.67
CA ASP A 249 10.94 6.63 -16.78
C ASP A 249 12.02 5.65 -16.32
N VAL A 250 12.11 4.52 -17.02
CA VAL A 250 13.03 3.41 -16.75
C VAL A 250 14.05 3.23 -17.87
N THR A 251 14.09 4.14 -18.85
CA THR A 251 14.99 4.04 -20.02
C THR A 251 16.45 3.90 -19.63
N ASP A 252 16.89 4.52 -18.53
CA ASP A 252 18.27 4.43 -18.05
C ASP A 252 18.67 3.03 -17.58
N PHE A 253 17.71 2.19 -17.19
CA PHE A 253 17.94 0.81 -16.78
C PHE A 253 18.06 -0.14 -17.98
N LEU A 254 17.56 0.25 -19.15
CA LEU A 254 17.36 -0.65 -20.28
C LEU A 254 18.47 -0.52 -21.33
N ALA A 255 18.92 -1.66 -21.84
CA ALA A 255 19.69 -1.73 -23.07
C ALA A 255 18.83 -1.24 -24.25
N LYS A 256 19.49 -0.71 -25.29
CA LYS A 256 18.81 -0.05 -26.41
C LYS A 256 17.72 -0.94 -27.05
N ASP A 257 18.01 -2.22 -27.20
CA ASP A 257 17.09 -3.19 -27.82
C ASP A 257 15.78 -3.36 -27.03
N LEU A 258 15.82 -3.22 -25.70
CA LEU A 258 14.62 -3.25 -24.85
C LEU A 258 13.91 -1.90 -24.83
N THR A 259 14.65 -0.79 -24.90
CA THR A 259 14.07 0.56 -25.02
C THR A 259 13.20 0.68 -26.28
N ASP A 260 13.66 0.12 -27.39
CA ASP A 260 12.92 0.12 -28.67
C ASP A 260 11.64 -0.75 -28.60
N LYS A 261 11.52 -1.62 -27.58
CA LYS A 261 10.39 -2.54 -27.34
C LYS A 261 9.54 -2.17 -26.12
N LYS A 262 9.50 -0.89 -25.75
CA LYS A 262 8.81 -0.42 -24.54
C LYS A 262 7.34 -0.87 -24.43
N GLU A 263 6.61 -0.91 -25.54
CA GLU A 263 5.20 -1.38 -25.56
C GLU A 263 5.09 -2.87 -25.27
N GLU A 264 5.95 -3.70 -25.88
CA GLU A 264 6.03 -5.14 -25.62
C GLU A 264 6.42 -5.42 -24.17
N LEU A 265 7.40 -4.67 -23.65
CA LEU A 265 7.82 -4.75 -22.26
C LEU A 265 6.67 -4.40 -21.31
N SER A 266 5.89 -3.36 -21.63
CA SER A 266 4.74 -3.01 -20.81
C SER A 266 3.63 -4.05 -20.86
N ALA A 267 3.39 -4.68 -22.01
CA ALA A 267 2.42 -5.77 -22.13
C ALA A 267 2.88 -7.03 -21.38
N PHE A 268 4.18 -7.33 -21.41
CA PHE A 268 4.80 -8.43 -20.68
C PHE A 268 4.76 -8.22 -19.16
N LEU A 269 5.07 -7.01 -18.72
CA LEU A 269 5.10 -6.67 -17.30
C LEU A 269 3.74 -6.38 -16.71
N GLY A 270 2.74 -5.91 -17.47
CA GLY A 270 1.38 -5.66 -17.01
C GLY A 270 1.29 -4.79 -15.75
N ASP A 271 0.13 -4.87 -15.06
CA ASP A 271 -0.08 -4.10 -13.84
C ASP A 271 0.58 -4.76 -12.63
N ILE A 272 1.47 -4.02 -11.98
CA ILE A 272 2.21 -4.44 -10.79
C ILE A 272 1.70 -3.65 -9.59
N SER A 273 1.21 -4.35 -8.56
CA SER A 273 0.72 -3.73 -7.32
C SER A 273 1.87 -3.44 -6.33
N TYR A 274 2.77 -4.42 -6.15
CA TYR A 274 3.91 -4.29 -5.24
C TYR A 274 5.15 -4.96 -5.82
N VAL A 275 6.31 -4.57 -5.31
CA VAL A 275 7.62 -5.10 -5.69
C VAL A 275 8.41 -5.38 -4.41
N PHE A 276 9.13 -6.49 -4.36
CA PHE A 276 9.97 -6.87 -3.23
C PHE A 276 11.31 -7.47 -3.72
N PRO A 277 12.41 -7.22 -3.00
CA PRO A 277 13.71 -7.77 -3.35
C PRO A 277 13.75 -9.28 -3.08
N CYS A 278 14.50 -10.01 -3.89
CA CYS A 278 14.83 -11.42 -3.66
C CYS A 278 16.27 -11.55 -3.12
N ASP A 279 16.65 -12.78 -2.74
CA ASP A 279 18.01 -13.06 -2.26
C ASP A 279 19.07 -12.87 -3.36
N ASP A 280 18.71 -13.19 -4.60
CA ASP A 280 19.51 -12.89 -5.79
C ASP A 280 19.28 -11.42 -6.20
N GLU A 281 20.36 -10.64 -6.30
CA GLU A 281 20.33 -9.21 -6.67
C GLU A 281 19.77 -8.96 -8.07
N ASN A 282 19.84 -9.97 -8.94
CA ASN A 282 19.30 -9.94 -10.28
C ASN A 282 17.85 -10.43 -10.35
N GLU A 283 17.30 -10.95 -9.25
CA GLU A 283 15.92 -11.42 -9.18
C GLU A 283 15.04 -10.42 -8.42
N CYS A 284 13.82 -10.25 -8.90
CA CYS A 284 12.83 -9.39 -8.29
C CYS A 284 11.47 -10.07 -8.24
N GLY A 285 10.80 -9.96 -7.09
CA GLY A 285 9.44 -10.43 -6.91
C GLY A 285 8.46 -9.28 -7.14
N VAL A 286 7.40 -9.54 -7.88
CA VAL A 286 6.34 -8.58 -8.16
C VAL A 286 4.98 -9.18 -7.78
N LEU A 287 4.14 -8.41 -7.11
CA LEU A 287 2.79 -8.83 -6.75
C LEU A 287 1.76 -8.24 -7.69
N ARG A 288 0.83 -9.08 -8.14
CA ARG A 288 -0.31 -8.69 -8.95
C ARG A 288 -1.60 -8.97 -8.21
N LYS A 289 -2.57 -8.08 -8.36
CA LYS A 289 -3.91 -8.30 -7.80
C LYS A 289 -4.63 -9.39 -8.59
N LYS A 290 -5.01 -10.48 -7.91
CA LYS A 290 -5.77 -11.60 -8.49
C LYS A 290 -7.24 -11.54 -8.13
N GLY A 291 -7.56 -10.95 -6.97
CA GLY A 291 -8.91 -10.79 -6.48
C GLY A 291 -9.01 -9.68 -5.44
N GLU A 292 -10.17 -9.58 -4.79
CA GLU A 292 -10.34 -8.67 -3.67
C GLU A 292 -9.45 -9.15 -2.50
N ARG A 293 -8.44 -8.35 -2.13
CA ARG A 293 -7.44 -8.67 -1.08
C ARG A 293 -6.60 -9.93 -1.34
N VAL A 294 -6.56 -10.45 -2.57
CA VAL A 294 -5.72 -11.57 -2.97
C VAL A 294 -4.70 -11.13 -4.02
N PHE A 295 -3.44 -11.46 -3.76
CA PHE A 295 -2.30 -11.13 -4.62
C PHE A 295 -1.50 -12.38 -4.97
N GLU A 296 -0.89 -12.37 -6.15
CA GLU A 296 -0.04 -13.45 -6.64
C GLU A 296 1.32 -12.89 -7.01
N ALA A 297 2.38 -13.57 -6.53
CA ALA A 297 3.75 -13.22 -6.82
C ALA A 297 4.21 -13.87 -8.12
N ASP A 298 4.68 -13.03 -9.04
CA ASP A 298 5.55 -13.43 -10.13
C ASP A 298 6.98 -13.05 -9.80
N TYR A 299 7.94 -13.76 -10.37
CA TYR A 299 9.34 -13.50 -10.15
C TYR A 299 10.04 -13.34 -11.48
N PHE A 300 10.96 -12.38 -11.53
CA PHE A 300 11.66 -12.02 -12.74
C PHE A 300 13.15 -11.96 -12.45
N ARG A 301 13.94 -12.63 -13.28
CA ARG A 301 15.39 -12.48 -13.32
C ARG A 301 15.76 -11.53 -14.46
N ALA A 302 16.52 -10.49 -14.13
CA ALA A 302 17.14 -9.58 -15.06
C ALA A 302 18.48 -10.12 -15.54
N GLU A 303 18.72 -10.02 -16.85
CA GLU A 303 20.03 -10.24 -17.45
C GLU A 303 20.62 -8.90 -17.86
N TYR A 304 21.93 -8.75 -17.72
CA TYR A 304 22.62 -7.47 -17.91
C TYR A 304 23.65 -7.54 -19.02
N ASP A 305 23.70 -6.49 -19.83
CA ASP A 305 24.80 -6.19 -20.76
C ASP A 305 25.29 -4.75 -20.52
N ASN A 306 26.59 -4.59 -20.28
CA ASN A 306 27.23 -3.30 -19.98
C ASN A 306 26.53 -2.49 -18.85
N GLY A 307 26.06 -3.18 -17.80
CA GLY A 307 25.38 -2.55 -16.66
C GLY A 307 23.96 -2.08 -16.97
N ARG A 308 23.32 -2.61 -18.02
CA ARG A 308 21.92 -2.35 -18.35
C ARG A 308 21.17 -3.64 -18.55
N ILE A 309 19.91 -3.66 -18.17
CA ILE A 309 19.02 -4.80 -18.36
C ILE A 309 18.84 -5.01 -19.86
N CYS A 310 19.21 -6.19 -20.35
CA CYS A 310 19.10 -6.60 -21.74
C CYS A 310 18.05 -7.68 -21.98
N ASP A 311 17.64 -8.43 -20.94
CA ASP A 311 16.53 -9.37 -20.98
C ASP A 311 15.87 -9.53 -19.60
N LEU A 312 14.60 -9.96 -19.58
CA LEU A 312 13.82 -10.24 -18.37
C LEU A 312 13.11 -11.59 -18.50
N LYS A 313 13.46 -12.54 -17.63
CA LYS A 313 12.90 -13.90 -17.66
C LYS A 313 12.03 -14.13 -16.43
N LYS A 314 10.79 -14.55 -16.64
CA LYS A 314 9.91 -15.00 -15.57
C LYS A 314 10.40 -16.36 -15.04
N THR A 315 10.57 -16.50 -13.73
CA THR A 315 11.12 -17.67 -13.04
C THR A 315 10.12 -18.37 -12.14
#